data_AF-A0A2S9Y0I3-F1
#
_entry.id   AF-A0A2S9Y0I3-F1
#
_cell.length_a   1.000
_cell.length_b   1.000
_cell.length_c   1.000
_cell.angle_alpha   90.00
_cell.angle_beta   90.00
_cell.angle_gamma   90.00
#
_symmetry.space_group_name_H-M   'P 1'
#
loop_
_entity.id
_entity.type
_entity.pdbx_description
1 polymer ?
#
loop_
_entity_poly.entity_id
_entity_poly.type
_entity_poly.pdbx_seq_one_letter_code
_entity_poly.pdbx_strand_id
1 'polypeptide(L)'
;MSDRVESRGPRELLVALERLIATCPSELALTPRGELGTDAGQRLKVVEIGPGGGEWIEVGVGPTLIRLRFGGWTELMALDPVTGETGETGETEQLDDANELALDFVAAAMFGELRVVEVRLHAEVLQRCLEVCVAGTWRRHAKTGSLGLAGVRAWLRRDLERRVRGNEGRVRRPKSLRNAGPRGLPGAPWAGASARAETAAAEVAVDGELDLHNFSPKEVAPLVREYIDVCHAREIRDLRIVHGKGKGVLRRTVHSLLEKHPLVEDFRLGGHGEGSWGATIVRLREHPPKT
;
A
#
# COMPACT_ATOMS: atom_id res chain seq x y z
N MET A 1 10.36 -14.93 -28.38
CA MET A 1 9.24 -14.09 -27.90
C MET A 1 9.12 -14.09 -26.37
N SER A 2 9.58 -15.14 -25.67
CA SER A 2 9.65 -15.22 -24.19
C SER A 2 10.50 -14.12 -23.53
N ASP A 3 11.69 -13.81 -24.08
CA ASP A 3 12.59 -12.76 -23.54
C ASP A 3 11.99 -11.33 -23.50
N ARG A 4 10.95 -11.04 -24.31
CA ARG A 4 10.42 -9.67 -24.41
C ARG A 4 9.54 -9.29 -23.23
N VAL A 5 8.82 -10.24 -22.62
CA VAL A 5 7.89 -9.95 -21.51
C VAL A 5 8.59 -10.02 -20.16
N GLU A 6 9.53 -10.96 -19.97
CA GLU A 6 10.39 -11.04 -18.77
C GLU A 6 11.21 -9.75 -18.52
N SER A 7 11.42 -8.94 -19.57
CA SER A 7 12.22 -7.72 -19.52
C SER A 7 11.43 -6.42 -19.30
N ARG A 8 10.10 -6.44 -19.33
CA ARG A 8 9.29 -5.19 -19.36
C ARG A 8 9.05 -4.61 -17.97
N GLY A 9 8.49 -5.39 -17.05
CA GLY A 9 8.16 -4.93 -15.69
C GLY A 9 9.35 -4.39 -14.91
N PRO A 10 10.43 -5.17 -14.77
CA PRO A 10 11.64 -4.70 -14.10
C PRO A 10 12.25 -3.44 -14.70
N ARG A 11 12.10 -3.24 -16.01
CA ARG A 11 12.63 -2.08 -16.72
C ARG A 11 11.76 -0.85 -16.51
N GLU A 12 10.43 -1.00 -16.46
CA GLU A 12 9.49 0.09 -16.21
C GLU A 12 9.66 0.68 -14.81
N LEU A 13 9.81 -0.18 -13.78
CA LEU A 13 10.13 0.26 -12.43
C LEU A 13 11.44 1.07 -12.40
N LEU A 14 12.53 0.54 -12.98
CA LEU A 14 13.81 1.25 -13.02
C LEU A 14 13.72 2.61 -13.73
N VAL A 15 13.00 2.70 -14.83
CA VAL A 15 12.77 3.97 -15.54
C VAL A 15 11.98 4.96 -14.67
N ALA A 16 10.97 4.51 -13.94
CA ALA A 16 10.22 5.36 -13.01
C ALA A 16 11.09 5.88 -11.86
N LEU A 17 12.01 5.05 -11.35
CA LEU A 17 12.99 5.43 -10.33
C LEU A 17 14.00 6.45 -10.87
N GLU A 18 14.50 6.27 -12.10
CA GLU A 18 15.38 7.24 -12.76
C GLU A 18 14.70 8.61 -12.90
N ARG A 19 13.42 8.64 -13.26
CA ARG A 19 12.65 9.90 -13.35
C ARG A 19 12.52 10.60 -11.99
N LEU A 20 12.30 9.85 -10.91
CA LEU A 20 12.26 10.40 -9.55
C LEU A 20 13.60 11.01 -9.14
N ILE A 21 14.70 10.36 -9.51
CA ILE A 21 16.05 10.83 -9.19
C ILE A 21 16.39 12.10 -9.97
N ALA A 22 15.92 12.19 -11.22
CA ALA A 22 16.05 13.40 -12.03
C ALA A 22 15.33 14.63 -11.43
N THR A 23 14.38 14.45 -10.50
CA THR A 23 13.76 15.56 -9.76
C THR A 23 14.73 16.20 -8.75
N CYS A 24 15.68 15.43 -8.20
CA CYS A 24 16.62 15.91 -7.17
C CYS A 24 18.05 15.35 -7.38
N PRO A 25 18.69 15.56 -8.54
CA PRO A 25 19.91 14.85 -8.95
C PRO A 25 21.15 15.20 -8.12
N SER A 26 21.13 16.33 -7.41
CA SER A 26 22.22 16.74 -6.51
C SER A 26 22.16 16.09 -5.13
N GLU A 27 21.04 15.44 -4.78
CA GLU A 27 20.79 14.83 -3.47
C GLU A 27 20.50 13.33 -3.54
N LEU A 28 20.11 12.84 -4.72
CA LEU A 28 19.78 11.44 -4.97
C LEU A 28 20.61 10.89 -6.12
N ALA A 29 20.98 9.63 -5.99
CA ALA A 29 21.64 8.85 -7.02
C ALA A 29 21.00 7.45 -7.09
N LEU A 30 20.89 6.92 -8.31
CA LEU A 30 20.60 5.51 -8.56
C LEU A 30 21.95 4.81 -8.63
N THR A 31 22.35 4.09 -7.57
CA THR A 31 23.65 3.42 -7.53
C THR A 31 23.46 1.92 -7.77
N PRO A 32 23.96 1.36 -8.89
CA PRO A 32 23.93 -0.09 -9.10
C PRO A 32 24.73 -0.80 -7.99
N ARG A 33 24.14 -1.84 -7.39
CA ARG A 33 24.78 -2.67 -6.35
C ARG A 33 25.13 -4.08 -6.84
N GLY A 34 24.87 -4.38 -8.11
CA GLY A 34 25.12 -5.68 -8.73
C GLY A 34 23.86 -6.55 -8.73
N GLU A 35 24.05 -7.87 -8.63
CA GLU A 35 22.96 -8.85 -8.59
C GLU A 35 22.93 -9.57 -7.25
N LEU A 36 21.72 -9.83 -6.72
CA LEU A 36 21.53 -10.68 -5.56
C LEU A 36 20.85 -11.99 -5.96
N GLY A 37 21.42 -13.12 -5.53
CA GLY A 37 20.73 -14.42 -5.57
C GLY A 37 19.67 -14.51 -4.47
N THR A 38 18.52 -15.10 -4.80
CA THR A 38 17.46 -15.44 -3.85
C THR A 38 17.54 -16.91 -3.47
N ASP A 39 16.90 -17.29 -2.35
CA ASP A 39 16.79 -18.70 -1.93
C ASP A 39 16.06 -19.57 -2.97
N ALA A 40 15.21 -18.95 -3.79
CA ALA A 40 14.52 -19.58 -4.93
C ALA A 40 15.41 -19.68 -6.20
N GLY A 41 16.71 -19.37 -6.11
CA GLY A 41 17.65 -19.43 -7.23
C GLY A 41 17.56 -18.26 -8.23
N GLN A 42 16.67 -17.30 -8.01
CA GLN A 42 16.48 -16.15 -8.89
C GLN A 42 17.57 -15.09 -8.69
N ARG A 43 17.88 -14.34 -9.76
CA ARG A 43 18.81 -13.19 -9.73
C ARG A 43 18.01 -11.90 -9.76
N LEU A 44 18.22 -11.02 -8.79
CA LEU A 44 17.63 -9.69 -8.75
C LEU A 44 18.70 -8.66 -9.10
N LYS A 45 18.42 -7.77 -10.06
CA LYS A 45 19.23 -6.57 -10.28
C LYS A 45 18.97 -5.60 -9.14
N VAL A 46 20.03 -5.24 -8.41
CA VAL A 46 19.92 -4.40 -7.22
C VAL A 46 20.41 -2.99 -7.52
N VAL A 47 19.56 -2.02 -7.21
CA VAL A 47 19.88 -0.60 -7.21
C VAL A 47 19.65 -0.03 -5.82
N GLU A 48 20.43 0.97 -5.46
CA GLU A 48 20.24 1.76 -4.24
C GLU A 48 19.85 3.18 -4.62
N ILE A 49 18.89 3.75 -3.90
CA ILE A 49 18.38 5.10 -4.13
C ILE A 49 18.65 5.94 -2.89
N GLY A 50 19.58 6.88 -2.99
CA GLY A 50 19.96 7.77 -1.91
C GLY A 50 21.06 8.76 -2.29
N PRO A 51 21.52 9.64 -1.38
CA PRO A 51 22.73 10.41 -1.54
C PRO A 51 23.87 9.45 -1.86
N GLY A 52 24.57 9.71 -2.96
CA GLY A 52 25.63 8.83 -3.43
C GLY A 52 26.61 8.46 -2.32
N GLY A 53 26.83 7.15 -2.12
CA GLY A 53 27.79 6.63 -1.15
C GLY A 53 27.27 6.36 0.27
N GLY A 54 25.95 6.31 0.52
CA GLY A 54 25.38 5.98 1.83
C GLY A 54 24.17 5.03 1.79
N GLU A 55 23.88 4.32 2.90
CA GLU A 55 22.77 3.36 2.99
C GLU A 55 21.39 4.03 2.92
N TRP A 56 20.67 3.86 1.81
CA TRP A 56 19.27 4.26 1.65
C TRP A 56 18.41 3.10 1.12
N ILE A 57 17.23 3.37 0.54
CA ILE A 57 16.35 2.29 0.09
C ILE A 57 17.01 1.51 -1.05
N GLU A 58 17.11 0.21 -0.86
CA GLU A 58 17.62 -0.73 -1.84
C GLU A 58 16.43 -1.41 -2.53
N VAL A 59 16.45 -1.42 -3.85
CA VAL A 59 15.43 -2.02 -4.70
C VAL A 59 16.08 -3.14 -5.51
N GLY A 60 15.71 -4.37 -5.22
CA GLY A 60 16.05 -5.55 -6.01
C GLY A 60 14.91 -5.87 -6.95
N VAL A 61 15.18 -5.97 -8.24
CA VAL A 61 14.17 -6.20 -9.27
C VAL A 61 14.52 -7.46 -10.07
N GLY A 62 13.59 -8.40 -10.15
CA GLY A 62 13.69 -9.62 -10.93
C GLY A 62 12.36 -9.96 -11.61
N PRO A 63 12.33 -11.03 -12.42
CA PRO A 63 11.17 -11.35 -13.26
C PRO A 63 9.91 -11.69 -12.45
N THR A 64 10.06 -12.27 -11.27
CA THR A 64 8.95 -12.74 -10.42
C THR A 64 8.98 -12.15 -9.01
N LEU A 65 9.87 -11.18 -8.75
CA LEU A 65 10.07 -10.66 -7.40
C LEU A 65 10.64 -9.25 -7.44
N ILE A 66 9.97 -8.35 -6.71
CA ILE A 66 10.53 -7.06 -6.31
C ILE A 66 10.83 -7.14 -4.81
N ARG A 67 12.07 -6.79 -4.44
CA ARG A 67 12.53 -6.69 -3.05
C ARG A 67 12.81 -5.23 -2.72
N LEU A 68 12.28 -4.75 -1.61
CA LEU A 68 12.69 -3.48 -1.02
C LEU A 68 13.42 -3.74 0.30
N ARG A 69 14.52 -3.04 0.54
CA ARG A 69 15.22 -3.07 1.82
C ARG A 69 15.45 -1.65 2.33
N PHE A 70 15.02 -1.40 3.56
CA PHE A 70 15.08 -0.09 4.19
C PHE A 70 15.24 -0.27 5.70
N GLY A 71 16.24 0.38 6.33
CA GLY A 71 16.35 0.41 7.79
C GLY A 71 16.35 -0.97 8.49
N GLY A 72 16.89 -2.00 7.84
CA GLY A 72 16.86 -3.39 8.33
C GLY A 72 15.52 -4.12 8.15
N TRP A 73 14.53 -3.48 7.54
CA TRP A 73 13.30 -4.10 7.03
C TRP A 73 13.50 -4.60 5.61
N THR A 74 12.86 -5.72 5.26
CA THR A 74 12.78 -6.24 3.90
C THR A 74 11.31 -6.48 3.55
N GLU A 75 10.85 -5.86 2.47
CA GLU A 75 9.53 -6.08 1.88
C GLU A 75 9.69 -6.86 0.58
N LEU A 76 8.81 -7.84 0.35
CA LEU A 76 8.84 -8.71 -0.82
C LEU A 76 7.50 -8.64 -1.54
N MET A 77 7.53 -8.38 -2.84
CA MET A 77 6.38 -8.35 -3.73
C MET A 77 6.59 -9.45 -4.77
N ALA A 78 5.93 -10.59 -4.56
CA ALA A 78 5.94 -11.69 -5.51
C ALA A 78 5.11 -11.31 -6.74
N LEU A 79 5.62 -11.65 -7.92
CA LEU A 79 4.94 -11.51 -9.19
C LEU A 79 4.76 -12.92 -9.75
N ASP A 80 3.58 -13.21 -10.28
CA ASP A 80 3.35 -14.48 -10.94
C ASP A 80 4.19 -14.54 -12.23
N PRO A 81 4.85 -15.68 -12.51
CA PRO A 81 5.62 -15.83 -13.74
C PRO A 81 4.68 -15.75 -14.95
N VAL A 82 5.04 -14.93 -15.93
CA VAL A 82 4.29 -14.84 -17.19
C VAL A 82 4.38 -16.18 -17.91
N THR A 83 3.28 -16.94 -17.92
CA THR A 83 3.22 -18.22 -18.64
C THR A 83 2.63 -17.98 -20.03
N GLY A 84 3.43 -18.21 -21.08
CA GLY A 84 3.04 -17.83 -22.44
C GLY A 84 1.83 -18.58 -22.98
N GLU A 85 0.77 -17.86 -23.32
CA GLU A 85 0.24 -17.66 -24.70
C GLU A 85 -1.00 -16.75 -24.71
N THR A 86 -1.59 -16.49 -23.55
CA THR A 86 -2.57 -15.43 -23.35
C THR A 86 -1.99 -14.49 -22.32
N GLY A 87 -1.47 -13.35 -22.76
CA GLY A 87 -1.22 -12.22 -21.86
C GLY A 87 -2.56 -11.74 -21.33
N GLU A 88 -3.10 -12.47 -20.35
CA GLU A 88 -4.36 -12.15 -19.70
C GLU A 88 -4.17 -10.82 -18.98
N THR A 89 -5.20 -9.97 -19.05
CA THR A 89 -5.21 -8.64 -18.40
C THR A 89 -4.81 -8.71 -16.92
N GLY A 90 -5.04 -9.84 -16.24
CA GLY A 90 -4.71 -10.04 -14.82
C GLY A 90 -3.22 -10.11 -14.49
N GLU A 91 -2.37 -10.69 -15.35
CA GLU A 91 -0.91 -10.77 -15.08
C GLU A 91 -0.26 -9.38 -15.19
N THR A 92 -0.70 -8.59 -16.18
CA THR A 92 -0.22 -7.21 -16.36
C THR A 92 -0.70 -6.32 -15.21
N GLU A 93 -1.96 -6.46 -14.77
CA GLU A 93 -2.48 -5.73 -13.60
C GLU A 93 -1.70 -6.02 -12.32
N GLN A 94 -1.36 -7.29 -12.04
CA GLN A 94 -0.58 -7.63 -10.84
C GLN A 94 0.82 -7.01 -10.85
N LEU A 95 1.47 -7.01 -12.02
CA LEU A 95 2.77 -6.40 -12.21
C LEU A 95 2.72 -4.87 -12.02
N ASP A 96 1.70 -4.23 -12.59
CA ASP A 96 1.46 -2.80 -12.44
C ASP A 96 1.20 -2.45 -10.96
N ASP A 97 0.34 -3.20 -10.27
CA ASP A 97 0.07 -3.02 -8.83
C ASP A 97 1.34 -3.16 -7.98
N ALA A 98 2.20 -4.13 -8.29
CA ALA A 98 3.46 -4.34 -7.58
C ALA A 98 4.48 -3.23 -7.86
N ASN A 99 4.52 -2.72 -9.10
CA ASN A 99 5.34 -1.57 -9.45
C ASN A 99 4.87 -0.31 -8.73
N GLU A 100 3.56 -0.02 -8.73
CA GLU A 100 2.99 1.12 -8.01
C GLU A 100 3.27 1.04 -6.51
N LEU A 101 3.08 -0.13 -5.90
CA LEU A 101 3.38 -0.33 -4.48
C LEU A 101 4.88 -0.12 -4.18
N ALA A 102 5.77 -0.64 -5.04
CA ALA A 102 7.20 -0.46 -4.88
C ALA A 102 7.60 1.01 -4.97
N LEU A 103 7.02 1.73 -5.93
CA LEU A 103 7.20 3.16 -6.11
C LEU A 103 6.71 3.92 -4.88
N ASP A 104 5.50 3.66 -4.39
CA ASP A 104 4.94 4.29 -3.18
C ASP A 104 5.85 4.14 -1.95
N PHE A 105 6.44 2.96 -1.74
CA PHE A 105 7.41 2.76 -0.66
C PHE A 105 8.69 3.57 -0.84
N VAL A 106 9.21 3.64 -2.08
CA VAL A 106 10.39 4.46 -2.39
C VAL A 106 10.09 5.93 -2.15
N ALA A 107 8.94 6.44 -2.61
CA ALA A 107 8.52 7.80 -2.36
C ALA A 107 8.35 8.06 -0.85
N ALA A 108 7.58 7.22 -0.15
CA ALA A 108 7.37 7.36 1.30
C ALA A 108 8.70 7.37 2.06
N ALA A 109 9.65 6.50 1.68
CA ALA A 109 11.01 6.59 2.20
C ALA A 109 11.57 7.98 1.91
N MET A 110 11.74 8.37 0.65
CA MET A 110 12.36 9.64 0.26
C MET A 110 11.72 10.89 0.88
N PHE A 111 10.43 10.88 1.21
CA PHE A 111 9.74 11.98 1.87
C PHE A 111 9.83 11.96 3.41
N GLY A 112 10.53 10.99 3.99
CA GLY A 112 10.63 10.80 5.44
C GLY A 112 9.31 10.31 6.05
N GLU A 113 8.46 9.69 5.24
CA GLU A 113 7.14 9.15 5.58
C GLU A 113 7.19 7.63 5.79
N LEU A 114 8.37 7.02 5.80
CA LEU A 114 8.58 5.62 6.15
C LEU A 114 9.54 5.50 7.34
N ARG A 115 9.26 4.61 8.29
CA ARG A 115 10.18 4.29 9.39
C ARG A 115 10.06 2.84 9.86
N VAL A 116 11.13 2.36 10.49
CA VAL A 116 11.12 1.08 11.21
C VAL A 116 11.18 1.37 12.71
N VAL A 117 10.21 0.87 13.45
CA VAL A 117 10.18 0.94 14.91
C VAL A 117 10.57 -0.41 15.47
N GLU A 118 11.58 -0.43 16.33
CA GLU A 118 12.04 -1.63 17.00
C GLU A 118 11.56 -1.64 18.45
N VAL A 119 10.99 -2.77 18.86
CA VAL A 119 10.76 -3.08 20.27
C VAL A 119 11.95 -3.92 20.73
N ARG A 120 12.70 -3.40 21.69
CA ARG A 120 13.90 -4.04 22.20
C ARG A 120 13.77 -4.40 23.67
N LEU A 121 14.35 -5.54 24.03
CA LEU A 121 14.52 -6.03 25.39
C LEU A 121 16.00 -6.37 25.60
N HIS A 122 16.66 -5.78 26.61
CA HIS A 122 18.10 -6.01 26.86
C HIS A 122 18.98 -5.93 25.60
N ALA A 123 18.71 -4.93 24.74
CA ALA A 123 19.33 -4.69 23.43
C ALA A 123 18.97 -5.66 22.30
N GLU A 124 18.31 -6.78 22.59
CA GLU A 124 17.76 -7.71 21.59
C GLU A 124 16.50 -7.14 20.94
N VAL A 125 16.38 -7.30 19.61
CA VAL A 125 15.19 -6.86 18.86
C VAL A 125 14.13 -7.94 18.90
N LEU A 126 13.06 -7.70 19.65
CA LEU A 126 11.94 -8.64 19.78
C LEU A 126 10.94 -8.51 18.61
N GLN A 127 10.73 -7.29 18.15
CA GLN A 127 9.76 -6.99 17.10
C GLN A 127 10.23 -5.80 16.28
N ARG A 128 10.05 -5.88 14.96
CA ARG A 128 10.13 -4.70 14.08
C ARG A 128 8.75 -4.35 13.56
N CYS A 129 8.44 -3.07 13.48
CA CYS A 129 7.22 -2.57 12.85
C CYS A 129 7.61 -1.60 11.73
N LEU A 130 7.16 -1.88 10.51
CA LEU A 130 7.18 -0.89 9.45
C LEU A 130 6.01 0.05 9.65
N GLU A 131 6.28 1.34 9.74
CA GLU A 131 5.26 2.38 9.85
C GLU A 131 5.37 3.36 8.70
N VAL A 132 4.22 3.72 8.14
CA VAL A 132 4.06 4.68 7.05
C VAL A 132 3.30 5.89 7.60
N CYS A 133 3.76 7.10 7.29
CA CYS A 133 3.05 8.33 7.58
C CYS A 133 1.99 8.51 6.49
N VAL A 134 0.73 8.63 6.88
CA VAL A 134 -0.40 8.89 5.98
C VAL A 134 -1.14 10.12 6.52
N ALA A 135 -1.21 11.18 5.72
CA ALA A 135 -1.84 12.45 6.11
C ALA A 135 -1.29 13.01 7.44
N GLY A 136 0.03 12.89 7.64
CA GLY A 136 0.70 13.34 8.86
C GLY A 136 0.55 12.42 10.08
N THR A 137 -0.12 11.27 9.93
CA THR A 137 -0.28 10.28 11.01
C THR A 137 0.50 9.01 10.70
N TRP A 138 1.39 8.61 11.60
CA TRP A 138 2.10 7.34 11.49
C TRP A 138 1.17 6.15 11.75
N ARG A 139 1.06 5.24 10.77
CA ARG A 139 0.28 4.01 10.85
C ARG A 139 1.19 2.80 10.64
N ARG A 140 0.90 1.71 11.33
CA ARG A 140 1.61 0.44 11.15
C ARG A 140 1.20 -0.19 9.82
N HIS A 141 2.17 -0.42 8.95
CA HIS A 141 1.99 -1.16 7.70
C HIS A 141 2.16 -2.66 7.95
N ALA A 142 3.29 -3.06 8.56
CA ALA A 142 3.62 -4.46 8.81
C ALA A 142 4.43 -4.64 10.10
N LYS A 143 4.56 -5.88 10.57
CA LYS A 143 5.43 -6.25 11.71
C LYS A 143 6.09 -7.61 11.50
N THR A 144 7.30 -7.79 12.03
CA THR A 144 7.97 -9.09 12.13
C THR A 144 8.17 -9.49 13.59
N GLY A 145 8.15 -10.80 13.84
CA GLY A 145 8.21 -11.36 15.20
C GLY A 145 6.86 -11.38 15.92
N SER A 146 6.85 -12.03 17.08
CA SER A 146 5.74 -11.94 18.04
C SER A 146 6.32 -11.48 19.37
N LEU A 147 5.55 -10.75 20.17
CA LEU A 147 5.98 -10.39 21.53
C LEU A 147 6.19 -11.63 22.43
N GLY A 148 5.92 -12.86 21.99
CA GLY A 148 6.15 -14.08 22.79
C GLY A 148 5.41 -14.13 24.13
N LEU A 149 4.42 -13.24 24.34
CA LEU A 149 3.78 -12.98 25.64
C LEU A 149 2.53 -13.84 25.89
N ALA A 150 2.42 -15.02 25.28
CA ALA A 150 1.37 -15.97 25.68
C ALA A 150 1.65 -16.62 27.07
N GLY A 151 2.88 -16.54 27.60
CA GLY A 151 3.26 -17.33 28.78
C GLY A 151 3.64 -16.56 30.05
N VAL A 152 4.24 -15.37 29.99
CA VAL A 152 5.02 -14.88 31.14
C VAL A 152 4.85 -13.36 31.39
N ARG A 153 3.97 -13.06 32.36
CA ARG A 153 4.08 -11.94 33.32
C ARG A 153 3.89 -10.50 32.79
N ALA A 154 2.61 -10.20 32.58
CA ALA A 154 1.98 -8.88 32.60
C ALA A 154 2.45 -7.89 33.70
N TRP A 155 3.12 -8.35 34.77
CA TRP A 155 3.63 -7.55 35.90
C TRP A 155 5.10 -7.12 35.78
N LEU A 156 5.91 -7.70 34.87
CA LEU A 156 7.30 -7.25 34.62
C LEU A 156 7.39 -5.95 33.77
N ARG A 157 6.25 -5.41 33.33
CA ARG A 157 6.11 -4.38 32.29
C ARG A 157 6.65 -2.98 32.63
N ARG A 158 7.11 -2.71 33.86
CA ARG A 158 7.58 -1.36 34.22
C ARG A 158 9.01 -1.02 33.77
N ASP A 159 9.86 -2.01 33.52
CA ASP A 159 11.27 -1.78 33.15
C ASP A 159 11.65 -2.18 31.71
N LEU A 160 10.76 -2.83 30.95
CA LEU A 160 11.19 -3.76 29.90
C LEU A 160 10.83 -3.42 28.44
N GLU A 161 10.44 -2.19 28.11
CA GLU A 161 10.16 -1.81 26.72
C GLU A 161 10.79 -0.46 26.37
N ARG A 162 12.09 -0.45 26.03
CA ARG A 162 12.64 0.68 25.28
C ARG A 162 12.19 0.53 23.83
N ARG A 163 11.11 1.23 23.48
CA ARG A 163 10.73 1.49 22.09
C ARG A 163 11.78 2.38 21.46
N VAL A 164 12.67 1.79 20.67
CA VAL A 164 13.65 2.54 19.89
C VAL A 164 13.02 2.84 18.54
N ARG A 165 12.73 4.11 18.29
CA ARG A 165 12.29 4.57 16.98
C ARG A 165 13.52 4.69 16.10
N GLY A 166 13.74 3.72 15.24
CA GLY A 166 14.82 3.75 14.25
C GLY A 166 14.49 4.73 13.14
N ASN A 167 14.83 6.01 13.32
CA ASN A 167 15.00 6.91 12.20
C ASN A 167 16.31 7.72 12.29
N GLU A 168 17.25 7.27 13.14
CA GLU A 168 18.54 7.92 13.27
C GLU A 168 19.38 7.64 12.01
N GLY A 169 19.30 8.58 11.06
CA GLY A 169 20.30 8.76 10.01
C GLY A 169 20.03 8.09 8.66
N ARG A 170 19.05 7.19 8.52
CA ARG A 170 18.90 6.43 7.26
C ARG A 170 18.09 7.11 6.18
N VAL A 171 16.99 7.81 6.50
CA VAL A 171 16.20 8.48 5.46
C VAL A 171 15.72 9.85 5.93
N ARG A 172 16.55 10.86 5.63
CA ARG A 172 16.19 12.26 5.78
C ARG A 172 15.66 12.76 4.47
N ARG A 173 14.46 13.36 4.47
CA ARG A 173 13.91 14.03 3.29
C ARG A 173 14.96 14.94 2.63
N PRO A 174 15.22 14.81 1.31
CA PRO A 174 16.09 15.72 0.58
C PRO A 174 15.72 17.18 0.84
N LYS A 175 16.70 18.06 0.93
CA LYS A 175 16.52 19.49 1.22
C LYS A 175 15.62 20.16 0.19
N SER A 176 15.86 19.91 -1.09
CA SER A 176 15.03 20.37 -2.21
C SER A 176 13.57 19.92 -2.09
N LEU A 177 13.33 18.74 -1.52
CA LEU A 177 12.00 18.21 -1.31
C LEU A 177 11.35 18.68 -0.03
N ARG A 178 12.02 19.35 0.92
CA ARG A 178 11.45 19.67 2.26
C ARG A 178 10.10 20.39 2.21
N ASN A 179 9.95 21.29 1.26
CA ASN A 179 8.75 22.10 1.07
C ASN A 179 7.83 21.59 -0.04
N ALA A 180 8.24 20.53 -0.76
CA ALA A 180 7.43 19.97 -1.85
C ALA A 180 6.15 19.33 -1.29
N GLY A 181 5.02 19.59 -1.95
CA GLY A 181 3.79 18.84 -1.68
C GLY A 181 3.94 17.39 -2.19
N PRO A 182 3.28 16.40 -1.57
CA PRO A 182 3.26 15.01 -2.04
C PRO A 182 2.59 14.78 -3.42
N ARG A 183 2.08 15.81 -4.09
CA ARG A 183 1.73 15.76 -5.52
C ARG A 183 2.37 16.94 -6.23
N GLY A 184 2.85 16.72 -7.46
CA GLY A 184 3.42 17.77 -8.31
C GLY A 184 4.94 17.79 -8.41
N LEU A 185 5.64 16.71 -8.06
CA LEU A 185 7.05 16.58 -8.44
C LEU A 185 7.20 16.55 -9.96
N PRO A 186 8.02 17.44 -10.56
CA PRO A 186 8.36 17.34 -11.98
C PRO A 186 9.03 15.99 -12.26
N GLY A 187 8.44 15.18 -13.13
CA GLY A 187 8.97 13.88 -13.56
C GLY A 187 8.54 12.67 -12.72
N ALA A 188 8.02 12.86 -11.50
CA ALA A 188 7.51 11.77 -10.65
C ALA A 188 6.18 12.16 -9.96
N PRO A 189 5.10 12.43 -10.74
CA PRO A 189 3.82 12.89 -10.19
C PRO A 189 3.12 11.84 -9.33
N TRP A 190 3.49 10.57 -9.48
CA TRP A 190 3.03 9.45 -8.66
C TRP A 190 3.56 9.51 -7.20
N ALA A 191 4.69 10.18 -6.97
CA ALA A 191 5.37 10.15 -5.70
C ALA A 191 4.69 11.07 -4.67
N GLY A 192 3.90 10.48 -3.76
CA GLY A 192 3.38 11.12 -2.55
C GLY A 192 1.86 11.10 -2.37
N ALA A 193 1.27 9.92 -2.22
CA ALA A 193 -0.15 9.79 -1.85
C ALA A 193 -0.53 10.35 -0.45
N SER A 194 0.41 10.89 0.34
CA SER A 194 0.24 11.24 1.76
C SER A 194 0.10 12.75 2.04
N ALA A 195 -0.08 13.61 1.03
CA ALA A 195 -0.44 15.01 1.30
C ALA A 195 -1.69 15.03 2.19
N ARG A 196 -1.66 15.79 3.28
CA ARG A 196 -2.89 16.23 3.94
C ARG A 196 -3.76 16.84 2.83
N ALA A 197 -4.72 16.07 2.33
CA ALA A 197 -5.99 16.68 2.00
C ALA A 197 -6.35 17.45 3.27
N GLU A 198 -6.44 18.77 3.17
CA GLU A 198 -7.00 19.57 4.23
C GLU A 198 -8.28 18.86 4.66
N THR A 199 -8.29 18.30 5.86
CA THR A 199 -9.50 17.76 6.47
C THR A 199 -10.38 18.95 6.83
N ALA A 200 -10.94 19.62 5.82
CA ALA A 200 -12.36 19.83 5.86
C ALA A 200 -12.96 18.42 5.93
N ALA A 201 -13.94 18.19 6.82
CA ALA A 201 -14.72 16.98 6.75
C ALA A 201 -15.29 16.91 5.32
N ALA A 202 -14.67 16.11 4.45
CA ALA A 202 -15.16 15.91 3.11
C ALA A 202 -16.51 15.23 3.30
N GLU A 203 -17.58 15.95 2.99
CA GLU A 203 -18.90 15.35 2.92
C GLU A 203 -18.79 14.18 1.93
N VAL A 204 -19.13 12.98 2.40
CA VAL A 204 -19.19 11.83 1.50
C VAL A 204 -20.32 12.12 0.52
N ALA A 205 -19.97 12.27 -0.76
CA ALA A 205 -20.94 12.47 -1.82
C ALA A 205 -21.91 11.28 -1.83
N VAL A 206 -23.21 11.57 -1.81
CA VAL A 206 -24.25 10.55 -1.87
C VAL A 206 -24.80 10.54 -3.29
N ASP A 207 -24.03 9.96 -4.19
CA ASP A 207 -24.29 9.83 -5.63
C ASP A 207 -24.39 8.37 -6.10
N GLY A 208 -24.34 7.43 -5.15
CA GLY A 208 -24.37 5.99 -5.41
C GLY A 208 -22.98 5.35 -5.45
N GLU A 209 -21.90 6.13 -5.35
CA GLU A 209 -20.54 5.60 -5.29
C GLU A 209 -19.89 5.81 -3.92
N LEU A 210 -19.40 4.73 -3.32
CA LEU A 210 -18.69 4.78 -2.04
C LEU A 210 -17.30 4.16 -2.17
N ASP A 211 -16.26 4.99 -2.10
CA ASP A 211 -14.87 4.55 -2.09
C ASP A 211 -14.35 4.33 -0.65
N LEU A 212 -13.98 3.10 -0.33
CA LEU A 212 -13.51 2.67 0.98
C LEU A 212 -11.98 2.73 1.17
N HIS A 213 -11.18 3.08 0.15
CA HIS A 213 -9.71 3.08 0.25
C HIS A 213 -9.19 4.03 1.34
N ASN A 214 -9.94 5.10 1.62
CA ASN A 214 -9.55 6.13 2.58
C ASN A 214 -10.05 5.88 4.01
N PHE A 215 -10.78 4.79 4.25
CA PHE A 215 -11.41 4.51 5.54
C PHE A 215 -10.70 3.40 6.30
N SER A 216 -10.60 3.53 7.62
CA SER A 216 -10.02 2.47 8.44
C SER A 216 -11.02 1.31 8.61
N PRO A 217 -10.57 0.06 8.79
CA PRO A 217 -11.46 -1.10 8.85
C PRO A 217 -12.58 -1.02 9.90
N LYS A 218 -12.37 -0.27 10.98
CA LYS A 218 -13.37 -0.03 12.05
C LYS A 218 -14.48 0.95 11.64
N GLU A 219 -14.22 1.82 10.66
CA GLU A 219 -15.17 2.83 10.16
C GLU A 219 -16.05 2.27 9.04
N VAL A 220 -15.56 1.25 8.32
CA VAL A 220 -16.24 0.68 7.14
C VAL A 220 -17.64 0.17 7.47
N ALA A 221 -17.80 -0.59 8.55
CA ALA A 221 -19.09 -1.21 8.86
C ALA A 221 -20.21 -0.20 9.18
N PRO A 222 -20.01 0.80 10.08
CA PRO A 222 -21.02 1.83 10.28
C PRO A 222 -21.21 2.73 9.04
N LEU A 223 -20.14 3.05 8.31
CA LEU A 223 -20.22 3.88 7.11
C LEU A 223 -21.07 3.25 6.00
N VAL A 224 -20.84 1.98 5.68
CA VAL A 224 -21.57 1.29 4.61
C VAL A 224 -23.07 1.21 4.94
N ARG A 225 -23.44 0.98 6.19
CA ARG A 225 -24.85 0.96 6.62
C ARG A 225 -25.50 2.33 6.43
N GLU A 226 -24.87 3.36 7.00
CA GLU A 226 -25.38 4.73 6.90
C GLU A 226 -25.50 5.17 5.43
N TYR A 227 -24.50 4.85 4.61
CA TYR A 227 -24.51 5.20 3.19
C TYR A 227 -25.68 4.55 2.44
N ILE A 228 -25.97 3.27 2.72
CA ILE A 228 -27.12 2.57 2.13
C ILE A 228 -28.43 3.24 2.56
N ASP A 229 -28.57 3.57 3.84
CA ASP A 229 -29.78 4.21 4.37
C ASP A 229 -30.01 5.60 3.74
N VAL A 230 -28.95 6.42 3.63
CA VAL A 230 -29.04 7.75 3.00
C VAL A 230 -29.29 7.64 1.50
N CYS A 231 -28.65 6.70 0.78
CA CYS A 231 -28.91 6.48 -0.65
C CYS A 231 -30.36 6.04 -0.90
N HIS A 232 -30.87 5.10 -0.09
CA HIS A 232 -32.26 4.66 -0.18
C HIS A 232 -33.22 5.82 0.07
N ALA A 233 -32.96 6.67 1.07
CA ALA A 233 -33.77 7.86 1.36
C ALA A 233 -33.75 8.90 0.23
N ARG A 234 -32.67 8.95 -0.56
CA ARG A 234 -32.53 9.80 -1.76
C ARG A 234 -32.96 9.11 -3.05
N GLU A 235 -33.56 7.92 -2.94
CA GLU A 235 -34.01 7.10 -4.09
C GLU A 235 -32.86 6.69 -5.04
N ILE A 236 -31.61 6.70 -4.57
CA ILE A 236 -30.45 6.18 -5.29
C ILE A 236 -30.40 4.68 -5.05
N ARG A 237 -30.81 3.89 -6.04
CA ARG A 237 -31.02 2.43 -5.89
C ARG A 237 -29.85 1.59 -6.37
N ASP A 238 -29.03 2.11 -7.26
CA ASP A 238 -27.86 1.41 -7.80
C ASP A 238 -26.60 1.98 -7.14
N LEU A 239 -25.87 1.15 -6.41
CA LEU A 239 -24.66 1.54 -5.71
C LEU A 239 -23.43 0.82 -6.25
N ARG A 240 -22.29 1.51 -6.18
CA ARG A 240 -20.96 0.96 -6.41
C ARG A 240 -20.08 1.19 -5.19
N ILE A 241 -19.80 0.13 -4.45
CA ILE A 241 -18.91 0.18 -3.28
C ILE A 241 -17.52 -0.30 -3.70
N VAL A 242 -16.58 0.63 -3.76
CA VAL A 242 -15.18 0.37 -4.14
C VAL A 242 -14.39 0.02 -2.88
N HIS A 243 -13.89 -1.20 -2.77
CA HIS A 243 -13.16 -1.69 -1.60
C HIS A 243 -11.73 -2.14 -1.91
N GLY A 244 -11.32 -1.99 -3.18
CA GLY A 244 -10.00 -2.35 -3.67
C GLY A 244 -9.81 -3.85 -3.86
N LYS A 245 -8.74 -4.17 -4.60
CA LYS A 245 -8.30 -5.53 -4.97
C LYS A 245 -7.30 -6.14 -3.96
N GLY A 246 -7.25 -5.68 -2.70
CA GLY A 246 -6.28 -6.20 -1.74
C GLY A 246 -6.47 -7.68 -1.35
N LYS A 247 -6.05 -8.09 -0.15
CA LYS A 247 -6.23 -9.47 0.40
C LYS A 247 -7.71 -9.89 0.64
N GLY A 248 -8.67 -9.16 0.09
CA GLY A 248 -10.11 -9.42 0.17
C GLY A 248 -10.73 -9.16 1.54
N VAL A 249 -10.02 -8.52 2.48
CA VAL A 249 -10.55 -8.25 3.83
C VAL A 249 -11.75 -7.30 3.76
N LEU A 250 -11.60 -6.16 3.08
CA LEU A 250 -12.69 -5.19 2.93
C LEU A 250 -13.86 -5.78 2.11
N ARG A 251 -13.57 -6.50 1.02
CA ARG A 251 -14.59 -7.24 0.24
C ARG A 251 -15.43 -8.16 1.13
N ARG A 252 -14.80 -9.01 1.95
CA ARG A 252 -15.52 -9.94 2.86
C ARG A 252 -16.38 -9.17 3.88
N THR A 253 -15.86 -8.08 4.42
CA THR A 253 -16.62 -7.22 5.34
C THR A 253 -17.83 -6.61 4.64
N VAL A 254 -17.66 -6.03 3.44
CA VAL A 254 -18.75 -5.45 2.65
C VAL A 254 -19.81 -6.50 2.32
N HIS A 255 -19.42 -7.64 1.76
CA HIS A 255 -20.36 -8.71 1.40
C HIS A 255 -21.13 -9.21 2.63
N SER A 256 -20.46 -9.45 3.76
CA SER A 256 -21.14 -9.86 5.00
C SER A 256 -22.12 -8.81 5.54
N LEU A 257 -21.93 -7.52 5.24
CA LEU A 257 -22.87 -6.46 5.62
C LEU A 257 -24.07 -6.45 4.68
N LEU A 258 -23.82 -6.55 3.38
CA LEU A 258 -24.85 -6.54 2.34
C LEU A 258 -25.81 -7.73 2.45
N GLU A 259 -25.29 -8.94 2.71
CA GLU A 259 -26.10 -10.15 2.94
C GLU A 259 -27.14 -9.99 4.06
N LYS A 260 -26.85 -9.13 5.04
CA LYS A 260 -27.67 -8.94 6.24
C LYS A 260 -28.49 -7.67 6.19
N HIS A 261 -28.33 -6.84 5.16
CA HIS A 261 -28.94 -5.51 5.13
C HIS A 261 -30.37 -5.59 4.58
N PRO A 262 -31.40 -5.12 5.33
CA PRO A 262 -32.80 -5.29 4.93
C PRO A 262 -33.17 -4.53 3.64
N LEU A 263 -32.46 -3.44 3.34
CA LEU A 263 -32.69 -2.62 2.15
C LEU A 263 -31.98 -3.14 0.88
N VAL A 264 -31.10 -4.14 1.00
CA VAL A 264 -30.40 -4.71 -0.15
C VAL A 264 -31.30 -5.76 -0.81
N GLU A 265 -31.47 -5.62 -2.13
CA GLU A 265 -32.19 -6.56 -2.98
C GLU A 265 -31.24 -7.63 -3.49
N ASP A 266 -30.14 -7.22 -4.12
CA ASP A 266 -29.10 -8.08 -4.67
C ASP A 266 -27.74 -7.36 -4.67
N PHE A 267 -26.66 -8.13 -4.71
CA PHE A 267 -25.33 -7.59 -4.91
C PHE A 267 -24.41 -8.59 -5.61
N ARG A 268 -23.46 -8.06 -6.38
CA ARG A 268 -22.47 -8.85 -7.12
C ARG A 268 -21.13 -8.12 -7.18
N LEU A 269 -20.07 -8.84 -7.52
CA LEU A 269 -18.83 -8.18 -7.91
C LEU A 269 -19.02 -7.39 -9.20
N GLY A 270 -18.23 -6.33 -9.36
CA GLY A 270 -18.19 -5.54 -10.59
C GLY A 270 -17.73 -6.37 -11.79
N GLY A 271 -18.25 -6.04 -12.97
CA GLY A 271 -17.78 -6.53 -14.26
C GLY A 271 -16.73 -5.62 -14.89
N HIS A 272 -16.55 -5.77 -16.20
CA HIS A 272 -15.66 -4.92 -16.99
C HIS A 272 -16.17 -3.47 -17.00
N GLY A 273 -15.32 -2.50 -16.65
CA GLY A 273 -15.69 -1.08 -16.51
C GLY A 273 -16.33 -0.71 -15.16
N GLU A 274 -16.67 -1.68 -14.31
CA GLU A 274 -17.34 -1.45 -13.02
C GLU A 274 -16.39 -1.63 -11.80
N GLY A 275 -15.10 -1.86 -12.05
CA GLY A 275 -14.09 -2.10 -11.01
C GLY A 275 -13.79 -3.58 -10.73
N SER A 276 -14.33 -4.51 -11.53
CA SER A 276 -14.09 -5.96 -11.42
C SER A 276 -14.30 -6.45 -9.96
N TRP A 277 -13.47 -7.37 -9.49
CA TRP A 277 -13.50 -7.86 -8.11
C TRP A 277 -13.02 -6.86 -7.05
N GLY A 278 -12.58 -5.65 -7.46
CA GLY A 278 -12.23 -4.54 -6.57
C GLY A 278 -13.42 -3.68 -6.15
N ALA A 279 -14.59 -3.92 -6.73
CA ALA A 279 -15.83 -3.23 -6.40
C ALA A 279 -17.01 -4.21 -6.27
N THR A 280 -18.01 -3.80 -5.51
CA THR A 280 -19.29 -4.50 -5.37
C THR A 280 -20.41 -3.61 -5.86
N ILE A 281 -21.21 -4.12 -6.79
CA ILE A 281 -22.42 -3.49 -7.30
C ILE A 281 -23.59 -3.96 -6.46
N VAL A 282 -24.40 -3.02 -5.98
CA VAL A 282 -25.51 -3.28 -5.06
C VAL A 282 -26.78 -2.68 -5.64
N ARG A 283 -27.85 -3.48 -5.65
CA ARG A 283 -29.21 -3.04 -5.95
C ARG A 283 -29.97 -2.91 -4.65
N LEU A 284 -30.55 -1.74 -4.38
CA LEU A 284 -31.44 -1.52 -3.25
C LEU A 284 -32.89 -1.78 -3.64
N ARG A 285 -33.67 -2.32 -2.69
CA ARG A 285 -35.12 -2.50 -2.83
C ARG A 285 -35.80 -1.15 -3.01
N GLU A 286 -36.92 -1.11 -3.71
CA GLU A 286 -37.76 0.08 -3.86
C GLU A 286 -38.48 0.47 -2.55
N HIS A 287 -38.92 -0.54 -1.80
CA HIS A 287 -39.56 -0.39 -0.51
C HIS A 287 -38.89 -1.31 0.53
N PRO A 288 -38.84 -0.90 1.81
CA PRO A 288 -38.41 -1.79 2.88
C PRO A 288 -39.33 -3.03 2.93
N PRO A 289 -38.79 -4.21 3.29
CA PRO A 289 -39.59 -5.41 3.41
C PRO A 289 -40.74 -5.18 4.40
N LYS A 290 -41.95 -5.64 4.04
CA LYS A 290 -43.07 -5.65 4.97
C LYS A 290 -42.73 -6.63 6.10
N THR A 291 -42.64 -6.10 7.32
CA THR A 291 -42.39 -6.86 8.55
C THR A 291 -43.55 -7.78 8.89
#